data_AF-A0A1Y1JVQ1-F1
#
_entry.id   AF-A0A1Y1JVQ1-F1
#
_cell.length_a   1.000
_cell.length_b   1.000
_cell.length_c   1.000
_cell.angle_alpha   90.00
_cell.angle_beta   90.00
_cell.angle_gamma   90.00
#
_symmetry.space_group_name_H-M   'P 1'
#
loop_
_entity.id
_entity.type
_entity.pdbx_description
1 polymer ?
#
loop_
_entity_poly.entity_id
_entity_poly.type
_entity_poly.pdbx_seq_one_letter_code
_entity_poly.pdbx_strand_id
1 'polypeptide(L)'
;MINKEKNIMLMYNLVKYFPKCNKIIVKYEEPLPSGTHPCTNGFIGANHELKQKFKGAKCSAAINFAYNIMNNSDEVNNDALCFFLYYWLYKVFKASDIVSTSAFSIYKAILSHVSSGNTLCKKYIRNSITDYELALLNILSDLYKTFNNINDSEEWNTEDSFLFELKYIISEYKKGIEEQYSNIDKSQISTPCQNNKAFTFIIPLVLILTTFFILLIIYRFTSYGSYILSGIKRIRNKWNNKNEKWAINKSYEISSNIPSDMRYILYI
;
A
#
# COMPACT_ATOMS: atom_id res chain seq x y z
N MET A 1 8.32 -25.13 -6.35
CA MET A 1 9.56 -24.34 -6.46
C MET A 1 9.99 -24.07 -7.91
N ILE A 2 10.00 -25.08 -8.80
CA ILE A 2 10.46 -24.99 -10.21
C ILE A 2 9.78 -23.87 -11.05
N ASN A 3 8.51 -23.55 -10.79
CA ASN A 3 7.79 -22.52 -11.57
C ASN A 3 8.20 -21.07 -11.22
N LYS A 4 8.71 -20.81 -10.01
CA LYS A 4 9.14 -19.47 -9.58
C LYS A 4 10.52 -19.10 -10.14
N GLU A 5 11.44 -20.05 -10.24
CA GLU A 5 12.77 -19.80 -10.81
C GLU A 5 12.72 -19.47 -12.30
N LYS A 6 11.87 -20.18 -13.06
CA LYS A 6 11.60 -19.83 -14.47
C LYS A 6 11.07 -18.40 -14.62
N ASN A 7 10.31 -17.90 -13.64
CA ASN A 7 9.76 -16.55 -13.70
C ASN A 7 10.84 -15.48 -13.54
N ILE A 8 11.83 -15.68 -12.66
CA ILE A 8 12.91 -14.70 -12.43
C ILE A 8 13.85 -14.59 -13.62
N MET A 9 14.25 -15.71 -14.22
CA MET A 9 15.08 -15.70 -15.42
C MET A 9 14.37 -14.98 -16.57
N LEU A 10 13.05 -15.18 -16.68
CA LEU A 10 12.21 -14.46 -17.64
C LEU A 10 12.20 -12.95 -17.35
N MET A 11 12.02 -12.54 -16.10
CA MET A 11 12.08 -11.13 -15.69
C MET A 11 13.41 -10.48 -16.05
N TYR A 12 14.54 -11.13 -15.74
CA TYR A 12 15.87 -10.64 -16.09
C TYR A 12 16.02 -10.43 -17.60
N ASN A 13 15.62 -11.42 -18.40
CA ASN A 13 15.69 -11.35 -19.86
C ASN A 13 14.87 -10.21 -20.46
N LEU A 14 13.86 -9.72 -19.75
CA LEU A 14 13.04 -8.57 -20.15
C LEU A 14 13.62 -7.25 -19.64
N VAL A 15 14.16 -7.22 -18.42
CA VAL A 15 14.74 -6.02 -17.79
C VAL A 15 15.89 -5.44 -18.60
N LYS A 16 16.66 -6.27 -19.32
CA LYS A 16 17.74 -5.77 -20.20
C LYS A 16 17.27 -4.77 -21.27
N TYR A 17 15.99 -4.80 -21.64
CA TYR A 17 15.40 -3.86 -22.60
C TYR A 17 14.86 -2.58 -21.95
N PHE A 18 14.77 -2.51 -20.62
CA PHE A 18 14.16 -1.36 -19.92
C PHE A 18 14.81 -0.02 -20.26
N PRO A 19 16.14 0.11 -20.43
CA PRO A 19 16.72 1.38 -20.86
C PRO A 19 16.20 1.84 -22.23
N LYS A 20 16.03 0.93 -23.20
CA LYS A 20 15.46 1.24 -24.51
C LYS A 20 13.98 1.62 -24.37
N CYS A 21 13.20 0.85 -23.63
CA CYS A 21 11.80 1.16 -23.36
C CYS A 21 11.64 2.53 -22.68
N ASN A 22 12.54 2.86 -21.74
CA ASN A 22 12.55 4.14 -21.05
C ASN A 22 12.84 5.31 -22.01
N LYS A 23 13.79 5.14 -22.93
CA LYS A 23 14.04 6.14 -23.98
C LYS A 23 12.80 6.35 -24.87
N ILE A 24 12.05 5.29 -25.17
CA ILE A 24 10.81 5.38 -25.96
C ILE A 24 9.71 6.11 -25.18
N ILE A 25 9.44 5.72 -23.93
CA ILE A 25 8.33 6.33 -23.16
C ILE A 25 8.57 7.81 -22.84
N VAL A 26 9.82 8.20 -22.57
CA VAL A 26 10.19 9.60 -22.29
C VAL A 26 9.94 10.50 -23.51
N LYS A 27 10.11 10.00 -24.73
CA LYS A 27 9.77 10.75 -25.97
C LYS A 27 8.28 11.09 -26.04
N TYR A 28 7.43 10.33 -25.36
CA TYR A 28 5.98 10.54 -25.35
C TYR A 28 5.49 11.35 -24.15
N GLU A 29 6.38 11.86 -23.30
CA GLU A 29 6.00 12.78 -22.21
C GLU A 29 5.63 14.19 -22.72
N GLU A 30 5.68 14.43 -24.02
CA GLU A 30 5.15 15.65 -24.60
C GLU A 30 3.62 15.75 -24.44
N PRO A 31 3.09 16.96 -24.17
CA PRO A 31 1.66 17.16 -24.00
C PRO A 31 0.92 16.84 -25.31
N LEU A 32 -0.13 16.02 -25.20
CA LEU A 32 -0.98 15.71 -26.35
C LEU A 32 -1.71 16.97 -26.85
N PRO A 33 -1.93 17.10 -28.17
CA PRO A 33 -2.87 18.06 -28.69
C PRO A 33 -4.26 17.82 -28.08
N SER A 34 -4.99 18.92 -27.84
CA SER A 34 -6.30 18.90 -27.21
C SER A 34 -7.29 18.03 -27.99
N GLY A 35 -7.70 16.91 -27.39
CA GLY A 35 -8.68 15.96 -27.94
C GLY A 35 -9.34 15.10 -26.86
N THR A 36 -10.39 14.36 -27.23
CA THR A 36 -11.02 13.34 -26.37
C THR A 36 -10.05 12.20 -26.11
N HIS A 37 -9.36 12.26 -24.96
CA HIS A 37 -8.37 11.26 -24.56
C HIS A 37 -8.81 10.55 -23.27
N PRO A 38 -8.46 9.27 -23.04
CA PRO A 38 -8.86 8.54 -21.82
C PRO A 38 -8.46 9.22 -20.52
N CYS A 39 -7.37 10.00 -20.56
CA CYS A 39 -6.87 10.79 -19.44
C CYS A 39 -7.82 11.91 -19.01
N THR A 40 -8.65 12.42 -19.92
CA THR A 40 -9.61 13.50 -19.64
C THR A 40 -11.04 12.96 -19.50
N ASN A 41 -11.47 12.11 -20.44
CA ASN A 41 -12.88 11.73 -20.60
C ASN A 41 -13.15 10.20 -20.49
N GLY A 42 -12.19 9.42 -19.97
CA GLY A 42 -12.33 7.97 -19.78
C GLY A 42 -12.29 7.52 -18.31
N PHE A 43 -12.12 6.20 -18.07
CA PHE A 43 -12.00 5.60 -16.73
C PHE A 43 -10.98 6.33 -15.83
N ILE A 44 -9.84 6.72 -16.42
CA ILE A 44 -8.78 7.47 -15.74
C ILE A 44 -9.27 8.88 -15.38
N GLY A 45 -9.91 9.57 -16.31
CA GLY A 45 -10.44 10.92 -16.11
C GLY A 45 -11.64 11.00 -15.16
N ALA A 46 -12.40 9.90 -15.02
CA ALA A 46 -13.56 9.79 -14.14
C ALA A 46 -13.18 9.58 -12.67
N ASN A 47 -12.05 8.92 -12.39
CA ASN A 47 -11.57 8.71 -11.02
C ASN A 47 -10.73 9.92 -10.58
N HIS A 48 -11.21 10.67 -9.58
CA HIS A 48 -10.55 11.91 -9.14
C HIS A 48 -9.12 11.71 -8.63
N GLU A 49 -8.84 10.64 -7.88
CA GLU A 49 -7.49 10.35 -7.35
C GLU A 49 -6.51 9.97 -8.46
N LEU A 50 -6.96 9.09 -9.37
CA LEU A 50 -6.17 8.69 -10.53
C LEU A 50 -5.95 9.84 -11.47
N LYS A 51 -7.00 10.62 -11.72
CA LYS A 51 -6.90 11.89 -12.43
C LYS A 51 -5.82 12.69 -11.76
N GLN A 52 -5.89 13.02 -10.46
CA GLN A 52 -4.86 13.85 -9.79
C GLN A 52 -3.41 13.41 -10.02
N LYS A 53 -3.13 12.12 -9.87
CA LYS A 53 -1.76 11.59 -9.86
C LYS A 53 -1.27 11.13 -11.24
N PHE A 54 -2.18 10.97 -12.20
CA PHE A 54 -1.92 10.48 -13.55
C PHE A 54 -2.52 11.44 -14.61
N LYS A 55 -2.19 12.75 -14.54
CA LYS A 55 -2.55 13.75 -15.57
C LYS A 55 -1.44 14.01 -16.57
N GLY A 56 -1.84 14.61 -17.69
CA GLY A 56 -0.94 15.32 -18.60
C GLY A 56 0.06 14.39 -19.27
N ALA A 57 1.33 14.80 -19.24
CA ALA A 57 2.47 14.14 -19.85
C ALA A 57 2.55 12.62 -19.56
N LYS A 58 2.35 12.20 -18.31
CA LYS A 58 2.50 10.78 -17.92
C LYS A 58 1.41 9.89 -18.53
N CYS A 59 0.17 10.36 -18.53
CA CYS A 59 -0.94 9.59 -19.07
C CYS A 59 -0.90 9.58 -20.61
N SER A 60 -0.48 10.70 -21.22
CA SER A 60 -0.10 10.77 -22.63
C SER A 60 0.97 9.72 -22.97
N ALA A 61 2.08 9.73 -22.23
CA ALA A 61 3.21 8.85 -22.46
C ALA A 61 2.80 7.38 -22.41
N ALA A 62 2.01 6.99 -21.42
CA ALA A 62 1.56 5.61 -21.28
C ALA A 62 0.66 5.14 -22.44
N ILE A 63 -0.22 6.00 -22.93
CA ILE A 63 -1.13 5.66 -24.03
C ILE A 63 -0.40 5.63 -25.36
N ASN A 64 0.45 6.62 -25.66
CA ASN A 64 1.29 6.60 -26.85
C ASN A 64 2.26 5.41 -26.85
N PHE A 65 2.82 5.09 -25.68
CA PHE A 65 3.64 3.88 -25.54
C PHE A 65 2.82 2.63 -25.82
N ALA A 66 1.58 2.52 -25.33
CA ALA A 66 0.70 1.39 -25.66
C ALA A 66 0.36 1.32 -27.17
N TYR A 67 0.15 2.44 -27.85
CA TYR A 67 0.04 2.47 -29.32
C TYR A 67 1.32 1.96 -30.00
N ASN A 68 2.49 2.32 -29.49
CA ASN A 68 3.76 1.79 -29.98
C ASN A 68 3.87 0.27 -29.82
N ILE A 69 3.38 -0.29 -28.70
CA ILE A 69 3.30 -1.75 -28.52
C ILE A 69 2.38 -2.37 -29.58
N MET A 70 1.20 -1.78 -29.82
CA MET A 70 0.24 -2.30 -30.78
C MET A 70 0.77 -2.31 -32.21
N ASN A 71 1.50 -1.26 -32.59
CA ASN A 71 2.07 -1.13 -33.92
C ASN A 71 3.32 -2.00 -34.13
N ASN A 72 3.72 -2.81 -33.14
CA ASN A 72 4.86 -3.73 -33.17
C ASN A 72 6.14 -3.04 -33.66
N SER A 73 6.76 -2.20 -32.84
CA SER A 73 8.08 -1.66 -33.20
C SER A 73 9.09 -2.80 -33.32
N ASP A 74 9.65 -3.02 -34.51
CA ASP A 74 10.58 -4.13 -34.82
C ASP A 74 11.85 -4.14 -33.94
N GLU A 75 12.15 -3.03 -33.25
CA GLU A 75 13.38 -2.85 -32.48
C GLU A 75 13.39 -3.49 -31.09
N VAL A 76 12.23 -3.71 -30.47
CA VAL A 76 12.13 -4.17 -29.08
C VAL A 76 11.12 -5.29 -28.95
N ASN A 77 11.51 -6.33 -28.22
CA ASN A 77 10.63 -7.45 -27.92
C ASN A 77 9.32 -6.99 -27.27
N ASN A 78 8.17 -7.35 -27.85
CA ASN A 78 6.85 -6.97 -27.37
C ASN A 78 6.56 -7.38 -25.92
N ASP A 79 7.03 -8.56 -25.49
CA ASP A 79 6.88 -8.98 -24.10
C ASP A 79 7.61 -8.01 -23.17
N ALA A 80 8.77 -7.48 -23.58
CA ALA A 80 9.52 -6.51 -22.80
C ALA A 80 8.84 -5.14 -22.77
N LEU A 81 8.25 -4.69 -23.89
CA LEU A 81 7.49 -3.45 -23.91
C LEU A 81 6.25 -3.53 -23.00
N CYS A 82 5.46 -4.60 -23.13
CA CYS A 82 4.30 -4.86 -22.26
C CYS A 82 4.67 -4.87 -20.78
N PHE A 83 5.73 -5.61 -20.46
CA PHE A 83 6.21 -5.76 -19.10
C PHE A 83 6.74 -4.44 -18.53
N PHE A 84 7.48 -3.69 -19.34
CA PHE A 84 7.99 -2.37 -18.97
C PHE A 84 6.87 -1.37 -18.70
N LEU A 85 5.81 -1.33 -19.53
CA LEU A 85 4.69 -0.41 -19.32
C LEU A 85 4.04 -0.63 -17.96
N TYR A 86 3.83 -1.89 -17.55
CA TYR A 86 3.26 -2.18 -16.24
C TYR A 86 4.23 -1.80 -15.09
N TYR A 87 5.51 -2.12 -15.22
CA TYR A 87 6.55 -1.71 -14.25
C TYR A 87 6.62 -0.17 -14.11
N TRP A 88 6.60 0.55 -15.21
CA TRP A 88 6.66 2.01 -15.23
C TRP A 88 5.45 2.63 -14.53
N LEU A 89 4.23 2.13 -14.81
CA LEU A 89 3.02 2.55 -14.12
C LEU A 89 3.14 2.30 -12.61
N TYR A 90 3.63 1.12 -12.21
CA TYR A 90 3.88 0.82 -10.80
C TYR A 90 4.82 1.85 -10.15
N LYS A 91 5.94 2.23 -10.79
CA LYS A 91 6.83 3.27 -10.25
C LYS A 91 6.11 4.61 -10.09
N VAL A 92 5.33 5.02 -11.09
CA VAL A 92 4.56 6.28 -11.06
C VAL A 92 3.58 6.31 -9.89
N PHE A 93 2.87 5.20 -9.64
CA PHE A 93 1.88 5.11 -8.58
C PHE A 93 2.49 4.91 -7.19
N LYS A 94 3.58 4.14 -7.09
CA LYS A 94 4.33 3.94 -5.85
C LYS A 94 4.91 5.24 -5.31
N ALA A 95 5.46 6.09 -6.20
CA ALA A 95 5.94 7.42 -5.82
C ALA A 95 4.83 8.35 -5.31
N SER A 96 3.56 7.98 -5.51
CA SER A 96 2.40 8.77 -5.15
C SER A 96 1.59 8.14 -4.00
N ASP A 97 2.12 7.16 -3.27
CA ASP A 97 1.43 6.38 -2.23
C ASP A 97 0.08 5.77 -2.68
N ILE A 98 -0.07 5.45 -3.97
CA ILE A 98 -1.24 4.70 -4.46
C ILE A 98 -0.94 3.20 -4.44
N VAL A 99 -1.91 2.42 -3.96
CA VAL A 99 -1.91 0.95 -3.94
C VAL A 99 -1.63 0.35 -5.34
N SER A 100 -0.80 -0.69 -5.40
CA SER A 100 -0.41 -1.40 -6.63
C SER A 100 -1.59 -1.92 -7.47
N THR A 101 -2.71 -2.26 -6.83
CA THR A 101 -3.97 -2.64 -7.49
C THR A 101 -4.46 -1.59 -8.49
N SER A 102 -4.18 -0.31 -8.22
CA SER A 102 -4.52 0.79 -9.13
C SER A 102 -3.64 0.79 -10.38
N ALA A 103 -2.33 0.52 -10.24
CA ALA A 103 -1.42 0.43 -11.38
C ALA A 103 -1.85 -0.64 -12.37
N PHE A 104 -2.24 -1.84 -11.88
CA PHE A 104 -2.71 -2.91 -12.74
C PHE A 104 -4.05 -2.62 -13.41
N SER A 105 -4.97 -1.97 -12.70
CA SER A 105 -6.26 -1.58 -13.25
C SER A 105 -6.12 -0.54 -14.37
N ILE A 106 -5.20 0.41 -14.20
CA ILE A 106 -4.88 1.43 -15.19
C ILE A 106 -4.16 0.83 -16.39
N TYR A 107 -3.20 -0.07 -16.15
CA TYR A 107 -2.55 -0.84 -17.20
C TYR A 107 -3.57 -1.54 -18.09
N LYS A 108 -4.55 -2.26 -17.51
CA LYS A 108 -5.64 -2.89 -18.26
C LYS A 108 -6.47 -1.86 -19.03
N ALA A 109 -6.87 -0.77 -18.39
CA ALA A 109 -7.68 0.27 -19.03
C ALA A 109 -6.98 0.91 -20.24
N ILE A 110 -5.67 1.18 -20.13
CA ILE A 110 -4.85 1.72 -21.22
C ILE A 110 -4.81 0.72 -22.39
N LEU A 111 -4.51 -0.55 -22.12
CA LEU A 111 -4.42 -1.56 -23.17
C LEU A 111 -5.77 -1.83 -23.85
N SER A 112 -6.86 -1.85 -23.10
CA SER A 112 -8.21 -2.00 -23.65
C SER A 112 -8.65 -0.80 -24.48
N HIS A 113 -8.14 0.39 -24.19
CA HIS A 113 -8.40 1.57 -25.02
C HIS A 113 -7.70 1.49 -26.37
N VAL A 114 -6.44 1.07 -26.36
CA VAL A 114 -5.62 1.00 -27.58
C VAL A 114 -6.01 -0.20 -28.45
N SER A 115 -6.31 -1.35 -27.85
CA SER A 115 -6.63 -2.58 -28.58
C SER A 115 -8.03 -3.06 -28.22
N SER A 116 -8.99 -2.80 -29.12
CA SER A 116 -10.36 -3.30 -29.10
C SER A 116 -10.39 -4.82 -29.39
N GLY A 117 -9.89 -5.63 -28.45
CA GLY A 117 -9.83 -7.09 -28.63
C GLY A 117 -8.98 -7.89 -27.63
N ASN A 118 -8.43 -7.25 -26.59
CA ASN A 118 -7.68 -7.93 -25.52
C ASN A 118 -6.48 -8.79 -26.00
N THR A 119 -5.93 -8.58 -27.20
CA THR A 119 -4.78 -9.36 -27.71
C THR A 119 -3.43 -8.85 -27.21
N LEU A 120 -3.33 -7.54 -26.97
CA LEU A 120 -2.09 -6.91 -26.54
C LEU A 120 -1.73 -7.31 -25.12
N CYS A 121 -0.49 -7.76 -24.92
CA CYS A 121 0.05 -8.11 -23.60
C CYS A 121 -0.75 -9.15 -22.79
N LYS A 122 -1.49 -10.06 -23.46
CA LYS A 122 -2.35 -11.09 -22.84
C LYS A 122 -1.71 -11.82 -21.67
N LYS A 123 -0.42 -12.16 -21.80
CA LYS A 123 0.37 -12.87 -20.78
C LYS A 123 0.38 -12.15 -19.44
N TYR A 124 0.58 -10.84 -19.45
CA TYR A 124 0.69 -9.99 -18.25
C TYR A 124 -0.66 -9.51 -17.72
N ILE A 125 -1.70 -9.50 -18.58
CA ILE A 125 -3.08 -9.25 -18.12
C ILE A 125 -3.62 -10.45 -17.33
N ARG A 126 -3.28 -11.68 -17.73
CA ARG A 126 -3.75 -12.89 -17.05
C ARG A 126 -2.98 -13.20 -15.77
N ASN A 127 -1.67 -12.95 -15.79
CA ASN A 127 -0.79 -13.21 -14.66
C ASN A 127 -0.39 -11.87 -14.04
N SER A 128 -1.14 -11.42 -13.04
CA SER A 128 -0.80 -10.20 -12.31
C SER A 128 0.56 -10.38 -11.65
N ILE A 129 1.49 -9.46 -11.93
CA ILE A 129 2.76 -9.38 -11.19
C ILE A 129 2.45 -8.95 -9.76
N THR A 130 2.98 -9.70 -8.80
CA THR A 130 2.85 -9.43 -7.37
C THR A 130 3.71 -8.25 -6.93
N ASP A 131 3.39 -7.64 -5.78
CA ASP A 131 4.21 -6.55 -5.21
C ASP A 131 5.65 -6.97 -4.93
N TYR A 132 5.84 -8.23 -4.52
CA TYR A 132 7.14 -8.85 -4.34
C TYR A 132 7.95 -8.88 -5.64
N GLU A 133 7.34 -9.36 -6.72
CA GLU A 133 7.98 -9.42 -8.03
C GLU A 133 8.29 -8.01 -8.56
N LEU A 134 7.42 -7.02 -8.30
CA LEU A 134 7.68 -5.61 -8.64
C LEU A 134 8.83 -5.00 -7.84
N ALA A 135 8.97 -5.36 -6.56
CA ALA A 135 10.12 -4.95 -5.74
C ALA A 135 11.43 -5.55 -6.29
N LEU A 136 11.43 -6.85 -6.60
CA LEU A 136 12.57 -7.54 -7.21
C LEU A 136 12.93 -6.92 -8.56
N LEU A 137 11.94 -6.59 -9.39
CA LEU A 137 12.15 -5.90 -10.67
C LEU A 137 12.81 -4.54 -10.49
N ASN A 138 12.46 -3.82 -9.43
CA ASN A 138 13.11 -2.55 -9.16
C ASN A 138 14.59 -2.73 -8.85
N ILE A 139 14.94 -3.70 -8.01
CA ILE A 139 16.33 -4.06 -7.72
C ILE A 139 17.08 -4.45 -9.00
N LEU A 140 16.49 -5.32 -9.82
CA LEU A 140 17.10 -5.76 -11.08
C LEU A 140 17.31 -4.59 -12.06
N SER A 141 16.34 -3.69 -12.16
CA SER A 141 16.45 -2.50 -13.01
C SER A 141 17.55 -1.55 -12.54
N ASP A 142 17.69 -1.36 -11.23
CA ASP A 142 18.70 -0.48 -10.65
C ASP A 142 20.11 -1.08 -10.80
N LEU A 143 20.25 -2.40 -10.60
CA LEU A 143 21.48 -3.15 -10.87
C LEU A 143 21.89 -3.05 -12.35
N TYR A 144 20.96 -3.30 -13.27
CA TYR A 144 21.26 -3.23 -14.70
C TYR A 144 21.64 -1.81 -15.15
N LYS A 145 20.99 -0.79 -14.59
CA LYS A 145 21.37 0.61 -14.84
C LYS A 145 22.79 0.90 -14.36
N THR A 146 23.14 0.44 -13.16
CA THR A 146 24.48 0.60 -12.58
C THR A 146 25.54 -0.11 -13.43
N PHE A 147 25.25 -1.33 -13.86
CA PHE A 147 26.12 -2.12 -14.72
C PHE A 147 26.39 -1.44 -16.07
N ASN A 148 25.35 -0.95 -16.75
CA ASN A 148 25.54 -0.25 -18.03
C ASN A 148 26.39 1.01 -17.87
N ASN A 149 26.24 1.75 -16.76
CA ASN A 149 27.06 2.93 -16.50
C ASN A 149 28.54 2.57 -16.30
N ILE A 150 28.84 1.36 -15.83
CA ILE A 150 30.22 0.87 -15.64
C ILE A 150 30.79 0.36 -16.97
N ASN A 151 30.00 -0.33 -17.80
CA ASN A 151 30.47 -0.87 -19.08
C ASN A 151 30.74 0.17 -20.17
N ASP A 152 30.25 1.41 -20.00
CA ASP A 152 30.73 2.54 -20.80
C ASP A 152 32.22 2.88 -20.51
N SER A 153 32.82 2.27 -19.47
CA SER A 153 34.27 2.17 -19.29
C SER A 153 34.77 0.81 -19.81
N GLU A 154 35.67 0.82 -20.79
CA GLU A 154 36.01 -0.27 -21.72
C GLU A 154 36.58 -1.60 -21.14
N GLU A 155 36.53 -1.85 -19.82
CA GLU A 155 37.32 -2.93 -19.19
C GLU A 155 36.56 -4.21 -18.77
N TRP A 156 35.24 -4.31 -18.94
CA TRP A 156 34.47 -5.46 -18.41
C TRP A 156 33.88 -6.36 -19.50
N ASN A 157 34.74 -7.13 -20.15
CA ASN A 157 34.35 -8.20 -21.08
C ASN A 157 34.01 -9.51 -20.33
N THR A 158 32.93 -9.55 -19.55
CA THR A 158 32.32 -10.83 -19.15
C THR A 158 30.86 -10.67 -18.74
N GLU A 159 29.94 -10.79 -19.69
CA GLU A 159 28.49 -10.94 -19.44
C GLU A 159 28.20 -12.08 -18.43
N ASP A 160 29.07 -13.10 -18.41
CA ASP A 160 29.01 -14.26 -17.50
C ASP A 160 29.30 -13.91 -16.03
N SER A 161 30.23 -12.99 -15.75
CA SER A 161 30.56 -12.60 -14.37
C SER A 161 29.41 -11.85 -13.72
N PHE A 162 28.79 -10.92 -14.47
CA PHE A 162 27.62 -10.19 -14.00
C PHE A 162 26.42 -11.12 -13.76
N LEU A 163 26.18 -12.08 -14.66
CA LEU A 163 25.13 -13.09 -14.49
C LEU A 163 25.36 -13.97 -13.25
N PHE A 164 26.62 -14.29 -12.94
CA PHE A 164 26.97 -15.04 -11.74
C PHE A 164 26.66 -14.24 -10.46
N GLU A 165 27.14 -12.99 -10.38
CA GLU A 165 26.87 -12.10 -9.24
C GLU A 165 25.38 -11.81 -9.06
N LEU A 166 24.65 -11.61 -10.17
CA LEU A 166 23.22 -11.38 -10.14
C LEU A 166 22.47 -12.61 -9.60
N LYS A 167 22.85 -13.82 -10.03
CA LYS A 167 22.28 -15.06 -9.49
C LYS A 167 22.55 -15.17 -7.99
N TYR A 168 23.74 -14.80 -7.55
CA TYR A 168 24.11 -14.78 -6.14
C TYR A 168 23.25 -13.80 -5.33
N ILE A 169 23.16 -12.53 -5.73
CA ILE A 169 22.33 -11.50 -5.07
C ILE A 169 20.87 -11.93 -4.97
N ILE A 170 20.31 -12.48 -6.06
CA ILE A 170 18.93 -12.97 -6.08
C ILE A 170 18.76 -14.13 -5.08
N SER A 171 19.74 -15.02 -4.98
CA SER A 171 19.69 -16.16 -4.06
C SER A 171 19.68 -15.72 -2.59
N GLU A 172 20.54 -14.76 -2.23
CA GLU A 172 20.58 -14.19 -0.87
C GLU A 172 19.30 -13.43 -0.53
N TYR A 173 18.77 -12.64 -1.47
CA TYR A 173 17.50 -11.93 -1.26
C TYR A 173 16.33 -12.89 -1.03
N LYS A 174 16.24 -13.98 -1.81
CA LYS A 174 15.22 -15.03 -1.60
C LYS A 174 15.34 -15.65 -0.21
N LYS A 175 16.56 -15.99 0.21
CA LYS A 175 16.82 -16.60 1.51
C LYS A 175 16.33 -15.71 2.64
N GLY A 176 16.66 -14.42 2.62
CA GLY A 176 16.20 -13.46 3.63
C GLY A 176 14.67 -13.36 3.72
N ILE A 177 13.98 -13.48 2.59
CA ILE A 177 12.51 -13.45 2.55
C ILE A 177 11.89 -14.75 3.03
N GLU A 178 12.43 -15.91 2.62
CA GLU A 178 11.97 -17.20 3.12
C GLU A 178 12.16 -17.31 4.64
N GLU A 179 13.29 -16.83 5.16
CA GLU A 179 13.53 -16.73 6.60
C GLU A 179 12.48 -15.82 7.27
N GLN A 180 12.19 -14.65 6.70
CA GLN A 180 11.18 -13.72 7.23
C GLN A 180 9.77 -14.35 7.25
N TYR A 181 9.34 -15.01 6.19
CA TYR A 181 8.03 -15.69 6.14
C TYR A 181 7.98 -16.93 7.04
N SER A 182 9.08 -17.70 7.15
CA SER A 182 9.14 -18.87 8.04
C SER A 182 9.06 -18.48 9.52
N ASN A 183 9.54 -17.29 9.88
CA ASN A 183 9.42 -16.74 11.23
C ASN A 183 8.01 -16.20 11.52
N ILE A 184 7.33 -15.64 10.51
CA ILE A 184 5.91 -15.27 10.61
C ILE A 184 5.06 -16.53 10.84
N ASP A 185 5.31 -17.61 10.10
CA ASP A 185 4.63 -18.90 10.31
C ASP A 185 4.98 -19.52 11.67
N LYS A 186 6.25 -19.55 12.08
CA LYS A 186 6.65 -20.14 13.38
C LYS A 186 6.15 -19.36 14.58
N SER A 187 5.98 -18.04 14.49
CA SER A 187 5.37 -17.24 15.57
C SER A 187 3.84 -17.38 15.63
N GLN A 188 3.20 -17.97 14.62
CA GLN A 188 1.76 -18.29 14.61
C GLN A 188 1.44 -19.79 14.79
N ILE A 189 2.42 -20.68 14.74
CA ILE A 189 2.24 -22.13 14.97
C ILE A 189 2.56 -22.47 16.44
N SER A 190 1.77 -21.93 17.36
CA SER A 190 1.42 -22.63 18.60
C SER A 190 -0.09 -22.54 18.82
N THR A 191 -0.86 -23.16 17.92
CA THR A 191 -2.09 -23.92 18.25
C THR A 191 -2.65 -24.57 16.97
N PRO A 192 -2.94 -25.88 16.97
CA PRO A 192 -3.45 -26.57 15.79
C PRO A 192 -4.95 -26.34 15.64
N CYS A 193 -5.36 -25.93 14.43
CA CYS A 193 -6.69 -26.04 13.85
C CYS A 193 -7.89 -25.70 14.77
N GLN A 194 -8.24 -24.42 14.89
CA GLN A 194 -9.62 -24.02 15.20
C GLN A 194 -10.22 -23.34 13.97
N ASN A 195 -11.27 -23.94 13.41
CA ASN A 195 -12.19 -23.25 12.51
C ASN A 195 -12.51 -21.87 13.09
N ASN A 196 -12.41 -20.81 12.29
CA ASN A 196 -12.53 -19.40 12.69
C ASN A 196 -13.86 -19.08 13.41
N LYS A 197 -14.00 -19.46 14.69
CA LYS A 197 -15.10 -19.05 15.57
C LYS A 197 -15.11 -17.53 15.75
N ALA A 198 -13.96 -16.87 15.60
CA ALA A 198 -13.87 -15.41 15.66
C ALA A 198 -14.73 -14.71 14.59
N PHE A 199 -14.81 -15.27 13.38
CA PHE A 199 -15.61 -14.67 12.31
C PHE A 199 -17.12 -14.78 12.59
N THR A 200 -17.56 -15.85 13.27
CA THR A 200 -18.94 -16.00 13.73
C THR A 200 -19.33 -14.98 14.79
N PHE A 201 -18.39 -14.46 15.58
CA PHE A 201 -18.67 -13.40 16.57
C PHE A 201 -18.57 -11.98 16.01
N ILE A 202 -17.77 -11.76 14.97
CA ILE A 202 -17.59 -10.42 14.38
C ILE A 202 -18.90 -9.92 13.74
N ILE A 203 -19.62 -10.78 13.01
CA ILE A 203 -20.86 -10.40 12.33
C ILE A 203 -21.96 -9.92 13.31
N PRO A 204 -22.33 -10.67 14.37
CA PRO A 204 -23.33 -10.21 15.34
C PRO A 204 -22.84 -8.99 16.12
N LEU A 205 -21.55 -8.87 16.43
CA LEU A 205 -20.99 -7.69 17.10
C LEU A 205 -21.18 -6.42 16.25
N VAL A 206 -20.86 -6.49 14.95
CA VAL A 206 -21.04 -5.36 14.02
C VAL A 206 -22.52 -5.01 13.87
N LEU A 207 -23.42 -6.00 13.80
CA LEU A 207 -24.87 -5.76 13.73
C LEU A 207 -25.41 -5.08 15.00
N ILE A 208 -24.97 -5.53 16.18
CA ILE A 208 -25.36 -4.91 17.47
C ILE A 208 -24.85 -3.47 17.54
N LEU A 209 -23.57 -3.24 17.19
CA LEU A 209 -22.98 -1.90 17.20
C LEU A 209 -23.69 -0.97 16.21
N THR A 210 -23.97 -1.44 14.98
CA THR A 210 -24.66 -0.65 13.96
C THR A 210 -26.07 -0.28 14.40
N THR A 211 -26.81 -1.25 14.96
CA THR A 211 -28.15 -1.02 15.52
C THR A 211 -28.10 -0.01 16.68
N PHE A 212 -27.12 -0.14 17.57
CA PHE A 212 -26.91 0.79 18.67
C PHE A 212 -26.59 2.21 18.18
N PHE A 213 -25.74 2.35 17.15
CA PHE A 213 -25.44 3.65 16.54
C PHE A 213 -26.67 4.29 15.88
N ILE A 214 -27.47 3.52 15.15
CA ILE A 214 -28.72 4.01 14.55
C ILE A 214 -29.69 4.46 15.65
N LEU A 215 -29.83 3.69 16.73
CA LEU A 215 -30.65 4.08 17.87
C LEU A 215 -30.13 5.37 18.53
N LEU A 216 -28.82 5.54 18.69
CA LEU A 216 -28.23 6.78 19.20
C LEU A 216 -28.50 7.98 18.30
N ILE A 217 -28.45 7.79 16.97
CA ILE A 217 -28.77 8.82 15.99
C ILE A 217 -30.26 9.19 16.11
N ILE A 218 -31.18 8.23 16.01
CA ILE A 218 -32.62 8.46 16.15
C ILE A 218 -32.92 9.12 17.49
N TYR A 219 -32.29 8.66 18.55
CA TYR A 219 -32.46 9.21 19.89
C TYR A 219 -31.95 10.67 20.00
N ARG A 220 -30.83 10.99 19.34
CA ARG A 220 -30.28 12.36 19.29
C ARG A 220 -31.15 13.30 18.47
N PHE A 221 -31.78 12.80 17.40
CA PHE A 221 -32.55 13.61 16.45
C PHE A 221 -34.07 13.61 16.68
N THR A 222 -34.58 12.73 17.55
CA THR A 222 -35.99 12.74 17.99
C THR A 222 -36.15 13.62 19.24
N SER A 223 -37.33 14.22 19.41
CA SER A 223 -37.72 15.05 20.56
C SER A 223 -37.44 14.42 21.95
N TYR A 224 -37.32 13.09 22.04
CA TYR A 224 -36.95 12.34 23.25
C TYR A 224 -35.52 12.64 23.76
N GLY A 225 -34.58 13.08 22.91
CA GLY A 225 -33.21 13.41 23.33
C GLY A 225 -33.17 14.54 24.36
N SER A 226 -34.05 15.54 24.22
CA SER A 226 -34.17 16.66 25.15
C SER A 226 -34.60 16.23 26.57
N TYR A 227 -35.49 15.24 26.66
CA TYR A 227 -36.06 14.77 27.92
C TYR A 227 -35.04 13.98 28.74
N ILE A 228 -34.26 13.12 28.08
CA ILE A 228 -33.23 12.34 28.77
C ILE A 228 -31.99 13.17 29.08
N LEU A 229 -31.57 14.12 28.22
CA LEU A 229 -30.51 15.08 28.58
C LEU A 229 -30.87 15.85 29.86
N SER A 230 -32.14 16.24 29.99
CA SER A 230 -32.67 16.85 31.21
C SER A 230 -32.64 15.88 32.40
N GLY A 231 -32.93 14.59 32.19
CA GLY A 231 -32.79 13.52 33.19
C GLY A 231 -31.35 13.32 33.67
N ILE A 232 -30.38 13.23 32.76
CA ILE A 232 -28.95 13.10 33.07
C ILE A 232 -28.47 14.34 33.85
N LYS A 233 -28.88 15.55 33.44
CA LYS A 233 -28.56 16.79 34.16
C LYS A 233 -29.10 16.77 35.59
N ARG A 234 -30.32 16.25 35.81
CA ARG A 234 -30.90 16.08 37.14
C ARG A 234 -30.11 15.07 38.00
N ILE A 235 -29.69 13.94 37.43
CA ILE A 235 -28.89 12.94 38.15
C ILE A 235 -27.50 13.50 38.50
N ARG A 236 -26.84 14.18 37.57
CA ARG A 236 -25.55 14.84 37.80
C ARG A 236 -25.62 15.89 38.90
N ASN A 237 -26.65 16.73 38.90
CA ASN A 237 -26.87 17.71 39.97
C ASN A 237 -27.10 17.04 41.33
N LYS A 238 -27.81 15.90 41.39
CA LYS A 238 -27.95 15.14 42.65
C LYS A 238 -26.62 14.59 43.16
N TRP A 239 -25.74 14.12 42.27
CA TRP A 239 -24.41 13.62 42.64
C TRP A 239 -23.48 14.74 43.10
N ASN A 240 -23.44 15.87 42.39
CA ASN A 240 -22.64 17.02 42.80
C ASN A 240 -23.05 17.54 44.18
N ASN A 241 -24.36 17.61 44.45
CA ASN A 241 -24.88 18.05 45.74
C ASN A 241 -24.55 17.06 46.90
N LYS A 242 -24.44 15.76 46.60
CA LYS A 242 -23.94 14.76 47.58
C LYS A 242 -22.43 14.89 47.83
N ASN A 243 -21.63 15.15 46.81
CA ASN A 243 -20.19 15.36 46.95
C ASN A 243 -19.87 16.63 47.76
N GLU A 244 -20.65 17.69 47.57
CA GLU A 244 -20.51 18.93 48.34
C GLU A 244 -20.83 18.69 49.82
N LYS A 245 -21.88 17.92 50.14
CA LYS A 245 -22.17 17.47 51.52
C LYS A 245 -21.04 16.62 52.11
N TRP A 246 -20.44 15.72 51.33
CA TRP A 246 -19.29 14.92 51.78
C TRP A 246 -18.04 15.78 52.04
N ALA A 247 -17.79 16.80 51.22
CA ALA A 247 -16.67 17.73 51.38
C ALA A 247 -16.82 18.59 52.65
N ILE A 248 -18.04 19.04 52.96
CA ILE A 248 -18.31 19.81 54.19
C ILE A 248 -18.20 18.91 55.43
N ASN A 249 -18.70 17.68 55.39
CA ASN A 249 -18.70 16.79 56.55
C ASN A 249 -17.29 16.30 56.95
N LYS A 250 -16.32 16.32 56.02
CA LYS A 250 -14.93 15.93 56.30
C LYS A 250 -14.09 17.03 56.96
N SER A 251 -14.60 18.26 57.03
CA SER A 251 -13.88 19.42 57.59
C SER A 251 -14.06 19.61 59.10
N TYR A 252 -14.92 18.82 59.77
CA TYR A 252 -15.19 18.94 61.21
C TYR A 252 -14.47 17.90 62.10
N GLU A 253 -13.69 16.97 61.54
CA GLU A 253 -13.02 15.91 62.32
C GLU A 253 -11.48 16.03 62.40
N ILE A 254 -10.89 17.19 62.07
CA ILE A 254 -9.47 17.47 62.35
C ILE A 254 -9.38 18.53 63.45
N SER A 255 -9.67 18.10 64.67
CA SER A 255 -9.40 18.86 65.90
C SER A 255 -9.17 17.87 67.05
N SER A 256 -7.96 17.32 67.12
CA SER A 256 -7.34 16.96 68.40
C SER A 256 -5.83 16.75 68.24
N ASN A 257 -5.11 17.78 68.66
CA ASN A 257 -3.82 17.76 69.35
C ASN A 257 -3.10 16.40 69.43
N ILE A 258 -1.98 16.28 68.71
CA ILE A 258 -0.89 15.40 69.10
C ILE A 258 0.29 16.31 69.48
N PRO A 259 0.62 16.44 70.78
CA PRO A 259 1.85 17.11 71.19
C PRO A 259 3.02 16.18 70.87
N SER A 260 3.84 16.55 69.90
CA SER A 260 5.12 15.90 69.66
C SER A 260 6.12 16.36 70.73
N ASP A 261 6.02 15.74 71.91
CA ASP A 261 7.09 15.75 72.88
C ASP A 261 7.73 14.36 72.92
N MET A 262 9.08 14.36 72.88
CA MET A 262 10.03 13.32 73.29
C MET A 262 11.11 13.03 72.24
N ARG A 263 12.27 13.69 72.38
CA ARG A 263 13.49 13.10 72.98
C ARG A 263 14.71 14.00 72.77
N TYR A 264 15.16 14.62 73.86
CA TYR A 264 16.58 14.83 74.12
C TYR A 264 17.19 13.52 74.60
N ILE A 265 18.44 13.21 74.19
CA ILE A 265 19.51 12.63 75.02
C ILE A 265 20.84 13.06 74.35
N LEU A 266 21.54 13.95 75.05
CA LEU A 266 23.00 14.17 74.99
C LEU A 266 23.70 12.94 75.59
N TYR A 267 24.84 12.50 75.07
CA TYR A 267 26.02 12.16 75.89
C TYR A 267 27.27 11.88 75.03
N ILE A 268 28.34 12.59 75.41
CA ILE A 268 29.79 12.48 75.12
C ILE A 268 30.26 12.92 73.74
#